data_AF-A0A3E1Y7V2-F1
#
_entry.id   AF-A0A3E1Y7V2-F1
#
_cell.length_a   1.000
_cell.length_b   1.000
_cell.length_c   1.000
_cell.angle_alpha   90.00
_cell.angle_beta   90.00
_cell.angle_gamma   90.00
#
_symmetry.space_group_name_H-M   'P 1'
#
loop_
_entity.id
_entity.type
_entity.pdbx_description
1 polymer ?
#
loop_
_entity_poly.entity_id
_entity_poly.type
_entity_poly.pdbx_seq_one_letter_code
_entity_poly.pdbx_strand_id
1 'polypeptide(L)' 'MQKDHINIVYSAKLIDDCTFSAFYKLVNFLEMELNIGFIDIVDDFDSLFYTFNYKEMKLILCYRVDDGIKLQLLASGKEV' A
#
# COMPACT_ATOMS: atom_id res chain seq x y z
N MET A 1 21.56 -10.02 -10.25
CA MET A 1 20.46 -9.17 -9.77
C MET A 1 19.71 -9.96 -8.72
N GLN A 2 19.97 -9.66 -7.45
CA GLN A 2 19.33 -10.31 -6.31
C GLN A 2 17.87 -9.88 -6.30
N LYS A 3 16.94 -10.83 -6.31
CA LYS A 3 15.50 -10.53 -6.25
C LYS A 3 15.16 -10.30 -4.78
N ASP A 4 14.91 -9.05 -4.40
CA ASP A 4 14.31 -8.76 -3.10
C ASP A 4 13.01 -9.55 -2.98
N HIS A 5 12.99 -10.53 -2.08
CA HIS A 5 11.77 -11.27 -1.76
C HIS A 5 10.89 -10.35 -0.92
N ILE A 6 9.85 -9.80 -1.54
CA ILE A 6 8.83 -9.02 -0.84
C ILE A 6 8.09 -9.94 0.13
N ASN A 7 8.32 -9.77 1.43
CA ASN A 7 7.66 -10.55 2.46
C ASN A 7 6.49 -9.77 3.04
N ILE A 8 5.28 -10.12 2.61
CA ILE A 8 4.04 -9.54 3.14
C ILE A 8 3.83 -10.10 4.54
N VAL A 9 3.92 -9.22 5.55
CA VAL A 9 3.76 -9.60 6.95
C VAL A 9 2.28 -9.63 7.31
N TYR A 10 1.54 -8.62 6.88
CA TYR A 10 0.10 -8.50 7.12
C TYR A 10 -0.61 -7.97 5.87
N SER A 11 -1.84 -8.44 5.67
CA SER A 11 -2.71 -7.99 4.59
C SER A 11 -4.14 -7.89 5.13
N ALA A 12 -4.76 -6.72 4.99
CA ALA A 12 -6.13 -6.47 5.37
C ALA A 12 -6.92 -5.95 4.17
N LYS A 13 -8.10 -6.51 3.91
CA LYS A 13 -9.06 -5.96 2.95
C LYS A 13 -9.90 -4.91 3.66
N LEU A 14 -9.96 -3.71 3.10
CA LEU A 14 -10.68 -2.58 3.67
C LEU A 14 -12.08 -2.45 3.07
N ILE A 15 -12.19 -2.60 1.74
CA ILE A 15 -13.43 -2.36 0.98
C ILE A 15 -13.47 -3.34 -0.20
N ASP A 16 -14.62 -3.96 -0.46
CA ASP A 16 -14.82 -4.95 -1.53
C ASP A 16 -15.04 -4.34 -2.92
N ASP A 17 -15.79 -3.24 -3.02
CA ASP A 17 -16.04 -2.49 -4.26
C ASP A 17 -16.00 -1.00 -3.91
N CYS A 18 -15.14 -0.23 -4.57
CA CYS A 18 -15.00 1.18 -4.27
C CYS A 18 -14.64 2.02 -5.49
N THR A 19 -14.98 3.30 -5.43
CA THR A 19 -14.53 4.28 -6.41
C THR A 19 -13.13 4.80 -6.07
N PHE A 20 -12.40 5.30 -7.06
CA PHE A 20 -11.13 6.00 -6.86
C PHE A 20 -11.20 7.13 -5.81
N SER A 21 -12.35 7.79 -5.68
CA SER A 21 -12.55 8.83 -4.67
C SER A 21 -12.38 8.29 -3.24
N ALA A 22 -12.83 7.07 -2.95
CA ALA A 22 -12.65 6.43 -1.65
C ALA A 22 -11.17 6.11 -1.41
N PHE A 23 -10.45 5.65 -2.43
CA PHE A 23 -9.02 5.39 -2.35
C PHE A 23 -8.23 6.65 -1.99
N TYR A 24 -8.43 7.76 -2.69
CA TYR A 24 -7.70 9.00 -2.40
C TYR A 24 -8.04 9.59 -1.02
N LYS A 25 -9.26 9.37 -0.51
CA LYS A 25 -9.58 9.73 0.89
C LYS A 25 -8.74 8.93 1.89
N LEU A 26 -8.51 7.64 1.61
CA LEU A 26 -7.65 6.81 2.44
C LEU A 26 -6.17 7.21 2.33
N VAL A 27 -5.68 7.55 1.13
CA VAL A 27 -4.33 8.12 0.96
C VAL A 27 -4.15 9.35 1.86
N ASN A 28 -5.05 10.34 1.75
CA ASN A 28 -4.98 11.55 2.56
C ASN A 28 -5.08 11.26 4.06
N PHE A 29 -5.97 10.36 4.46
CA PHE A 29 -6.11 9.94 5.86
C PHE A 29 -4.80 9.33 6.38
N LEU A 30 -4.18 8.43 5.62
CA LEU A 30 -2.93 7.80 6.03
C LEU A 30 -1.80 8.84 6.16
N GLU A 31 -1.64 9.73 5.19
CA GLU A 31 -0.61 10.77 5.23
C GLU A 31 -0.79 11.74 6.42
N MET A 32 -2.03 12.19 6.66
CA MET A 32 -2.31 13.17 7.71
C MET A 32 -2.32 12.56 9.11
N GLU A 33 -3.01 11.43 9.31
CA GLU A 33 -3.25 10.88 10.64
C GLU A 33 -2.11 9.99 11.14
N LEU A 34 -1.43 9.28 10.23
CA LEU A 34 -0.30 8.43 10.61
C LEU A 34 1.05 9.15 10.48
N ASN A 35 1.07 10.37 9.91
CA ASN A 35 2.28 11.13 9.63
C ASN A 35 3.35 10.28 8.91
N ILE A 36 2.91 9.48 7.94
CA ILE A 36 3.77 8.59 7.15
C ILE A 36 4.23 9.28 5.89
N GLY A 37 5.50 9.08 5.54
CA GLY A 37 6.08 9.66 4.34
C GLY A 37 5.69 8.87 3.10
N PHE A 38 5.11 9.54 2.09
CA PHE A 38 4.97 8.98 0.75
C PHE A 38 6.33 8.58 0.16
N ILE A 39 6.36 7.45 -0.55
CA ILE A 39 7.57 6.96 -1.23
C ILE A 39 7.34 6.92 -2.73
N ASP A 40 6.30 6.22 -3.16
CA ASP A 40 6.11 5.91 -4.58
C ASP A 40 4.64 5.60 -4.90
N ILE A 41 4.30 5.77 -6.18
CA ILE A 41 2.99 5.47 -6.76
C ILE A 41 3.18 4.62 -8.02
N VAL A 42 2.45 3.51 -8.09
CA VAL A 42 2.35 2.70 -9.31
C VAL A 42 0.90 2.74 -9.77
N ASP A 43 0.68 3.39 -10.91
CA ASP A 43 -0.62 3.54 -11.55
C ASP A 43 -0.64 2.70 -12.82
N ASP A 44 -1.48 1.66 -12.83
CA ASP A 44 -1.69 0.75 -13.95
C ASP A 44 -3.18 0.79 -14.36
N PHE A 45 -3.52 0.21 -15.51
CA PHE A 45 -4.83 0.36 -16.12
C PHE A 45 -6.00 -0.03 -15.18
N ASP A 46 -5.81 -1.05 -14.35
CA ASP A 46 -6.84 -1.61 -13.46
C ASP A 46 -6.50 -1.50 -11.97
N SER A 47 -5.34 -0.93 -11.63
CA SER A 47 -4.79 -1.02 -10.29
C SER A 47 -3.92 0.19 -9.94
N LEU A 48 -3.96 0.56 -8.66
CA LEU A 48 -3.26 1.73 -8.14
C LEU A 48 -2.64 1.39 -6.80
N PHE A 49 -1.35 1.62 -6.66
CA PHE A 49 -0.58 1.28 -5.47
C PHE A 49 0.11 2.53 -4.94
N TYR A 50 -0.12 2.84 -3.67
CA TYR A 50 0.61 3.88 -2.95
C TYR A 50 1.49 3.24 -1.89
N THR A 51 2.78 3.54 -1.95
CA THR A 51 3.76 3.05 -0.99
C THR A 51 4.16 4.17 -0.04
N PHE A 52 4.06 3.88 1.26
CA PHE A 52 4.42 4.79 2.35
C PHE A 52 5.49 4.18 3.23
N ASN A 53 6.30 5.04 3.84
CA ASN A 53 7.23 4.64 4.89
C ASN A 53 6.49 4.62 6.23
N TYR A 54 6.37 3.43 6.83
CA TYR A 54 5.77 3.27 8.15
C TYR A 54 6.78 2.59 9.07
N LYS A 55 7.41 3.39 9.94
CA LYS A 55 8.54 2.94 10.79
C LYS A 55 9.67 2.37 9.89
N GLU A 56 10.16 1.18 10.20
CA GLU A 56 11.18 0.44 9.42
C GLU A 56 10.56 -0.49 8.35
N MET A 57 9.26 -0.37 8.10
CA MET A 57 8.49 -1.19 7.17
C MET A 57 7.89 -0.35 6.05
N LYS A 58 7.42 -1.03 5.00
CA LYS A 58 6.65 -0.39 3.92
C LYS A 58 5.17 -0.70 4.11
N LEU A 59 4.36 0.35 4.04
CA LEU A 59 2.91 0.24 4.04
C LEU A 59 2.44 0.48 2.61
N ILE A 60 1.71 -0.46 2.02
CA ILE A 60 1.18 -0.34 0.67
C ILE A 60 -0.34 -0.29 0.74
N LEU A 61 -0.93 0.81 0.26
CA LEU A 61 -2.35 0.90 -0.01
C LEU A 61 -2.59 0.51 -1.47
N CYS A 62 -3.29 -0.60 -1.68
CA CYS A 62 -3.54 -1.18 -2.98
C CYS A 62 -5.01 -0.98 -3.34
N TYR A 63 -5.28 -0.47 -4.53
CA TYR A 63 -6.58 -0.50 -5.17
C TYR A 63 -6.53 -1.38 -6.41
N ARG A 64 -7.58 -2.19 -6.62
CA ARG A 64 -7.84 -2.89 -7.87
C ARG A 64 -9.32 -2.81 -8.18
N VAL A 65 -9.65 -2.61 -9.45
CA VAL A 65 -11.05 -2.53 -9.90
C VAL A 65 -11.84 -3.80 -9.51
N ASP A 66 -11.22 -4.97 -9.56
CA ASP A 66 -11.89 -6.25 -9.29
C ASP A 66 -11.88 -6.69 -7.81
N ASP A 67 -11.10 -6.04 -6.95
CA ASP A 67 -10.80 -6.53 -5.59
C ASP A 67 -10.83 -5.42 -4.53
N GLY A 68 -11.23 -4.21 -4.92
CA GLY A 68 -11.38 -3.06 -4.04
C GLY A 68 -10.06 -2.62 -3.42
N ILE A 69 -10.08 -2.25 -2.14
CA ILE A 69 -8.92 -1.68 -1.44
C ILE A 69 -8.36 -2.65 -0.40
N LYS A 70 -7.03 -2.80 -0.42
CA LYS A 70 -6.26 -3.55 0.56
C LYS A 70 -5.16 -2.67 1.16
N LEU A 71 -4.84 -2.94 2.41
CA LEU A 71 -3.67 -2.38 3.08
C LEU A 71 -2.71 -3.52 3.41
N GLN A 72 -1.47 -3.39 2.98
CA GLN A 72 -0.44 -4.42 3.14
C GLN A 72 0.76 -3.83 3.88
N LEU A 73 1.30 -4.60 4.82
CA LEU A 73 2.52 -4.25 5.55
C LEU A 73 3.63 -5.21 5.12
N LEU A 74 4.72 -4.65 4.62
CA LEU A 74 5.87 -5.38 4.13
C LEU A 74 7.05 -5.14 5.07
N ALA A 75 7.69 -6.22 5.49
CA ALA A 75 8.97 -6.14 6.20
C ALA A 75 10.09 -5.91 5.18
N SER A 76 11.01 -5.01 5.51
CA SER A 76 12.29 -4.96 4.81
C SER A 76 13.11 -6.17 5.25
N GLY A 77 13.16 -7.20 4.42
CA GLY A 77 14.01 -8.36 4.68
C GLY A 77 15.48 -7.96 4.54
N LYS A 78 16.19 -7.74 5.66
CA LYS A 78 17.65 -7.89 5.64
C LYS A 78 17.95 -9.37 5.69
N GLU A 79 18.50 -9.91 4.62
CA GLU A 79 19.26 -11.16 4.69
C GLU A 79 20.43 -10.93 5.65
N VAL A 80 20.47 -11.68 6.76
CA VAL A 80 21.66 -11.85 7.61
C VAL A 80 22.48 -13.01 7.08
#